data_AF-A6KQJ2-F1
#
_entry.id   AF-A6KQJ2-F1
#
_cell.length_a   1.000
_cell.length_b   1.000
_cell.length_c   1.000
_cell.angle_alpha   90.00
_cell.angle_beta   90.00
_cell.angle_gamma   90.00
#
_symmetry.space_group_name_H-M   'P 1'
#
loop_
_entity.id
_entity.type
_entity.pdbx_description
1 polymer ?
#
loop_
_entity_poly.entity_id
_entity_poly.type
_entity_poly.pdbx_seq_one_letter_code
_entity_poly.pdbx_strand_id
1 'polypeptide(L)'
;MVFPAKRLCVVPYMEGVRWAFSCGTWLPSPAEWLLAVRSIQPEEKERIGQFVFARDAKAALAGRLMIRKLVAEKLNIPWDHIRLQRTSKGKPILAKDTLNPYPNFNFNISHQGDYTVLAAEPELQVGTERKLHKSHWCWTGI
;
A
#
# COMPACT_ATOMS: atom_id res chain seq x y z
N MET A 1 18.69 -0.24 -45.21
CA MET A 1 18.26 0.40 -43.94
C MET A 1 17.57 -0.65 -43.11
N VAL A 2 18.21 -1.10 -42.03
CA VAL A 2 17.60 -2.05 -41.08
C VAL A 2 17.12 -1.22 -39.91
N PHE A 3 15.81 -1.05 -39.77
CA PHE A 3 15.22 -0.49 -38.56
C PHE A 3 15.42 -1.52 -37.44
N PRO A 4 16.04 -1.17 -36.29
CA PRO A 4 16.16 -2.12 -35.20
C PRO A 4 14.75 -2.42 -34.69
N ALA A 5 14.38 -3.70 -34.68
CA ALA A 5 13.15 -4.16 -34.07
C ALA A 5 13.19 -3.73 -32.59
N LYS A 6 12.30 -2.79 -32.22
CA LYS A 6 12.08 -2.45 -30.82
C LYS A 6 11.66 -3.74 -30.13
N ARG A 7 12.53 -4.29 -29.29
CA ARG A 7 12.15 -5.31 -28.30
C ARG A 7 11.06 -4.66 -27.46
N LEU A 8 9.81 -4.97 -27.76
CA LEU A 8 8.70 -4.78 -26.84
C LEU A 8 8.99 -5.72 -25.68
N CYS A 9 9.65 -5.21 -24.64
CA CYS A 9 9.70 -5.89 -23.36
C CYS A 9 8.25 -6.10 -22.94
N VAL A 10 7.78 -7.35 -22.99
CA VAL A 10 6.45 -7.72 -22.51
C VAL A 10 6.48 -7.63 -21.00
N VAL A 11 6.29 -6.43 -20.46
CA VAL A 11 6.08 -6.25 -19.03
C VAL A 11 4.64 -6.67 -18.77
N PRO A 12 4.37 -7.66 -17.90
CA PRO A 12 3.01 -8.07 -17.60
C PRO A 12 2.22 -6.88 -17.04
N TYR A 13 1.02 -6.65 -17.59
CA TYR A 13 0.13 -5.59 -17.17
C TYR A 13 -0.37 -5.86 -15.74
N MET A 14 -0.43 -4.82 -14.92
CA MET A 14 -0.88 -4.91 -13.53
C MET A 14 -2.40 -5.17 -13.50
N GLU A 15 -2.82 -6.26 -12.88
CA GLU A 15 -4.22 -6.50 -12.55
C GLU A 15 -4.61 -5.85 -11.20
N GLY A 16 -5.92 -5.76 -10.96
CA GLY A 16 -6.47 -5.34 -9.67
C GLY A 16 -5.94 -6.20 -8.52
N VAL A 17 -5.56 -5.55 -7.42
CA VAL A 17 -5.04 -6.22 -6.22
C VAL A 17 -6.07 -6.14 -5.10
N ARG A 18 -6.28 -7.25 -4.40
CA ARG A 18 -7.10 -7.33 -3.17
C ARG A 18 -6.35 -8.18 -2.15
N TRP A 19 -5.77 -7.55 -1.14
CA TRP A 19 -5.02 -8.21 -0.08
C TRP A 19 -5.66 -7.98 1.28
N ALA A 20 -5.58 -8.99 2.14
CA ALA A 20 -5.95 -8.89 3.53
C ALA A 20 -4.83 -9.46 4.40
N PHE A 21 -4.59 -8.84 5.55
CA PHE A 21 -3.61 -9.26 6.52
C PHE A 21 -4.24 -9.26 7.91
N SER A 22 -4.14 -10.38 8.63
CA SER A 22 -4.65 -10.51 9.99
C SER A 22 -3.67 -9.89 11.00
N CYS A 23 -3.77 -8.58 11.21
CA CYS A 23 -2.96 -7.88 12.22
C CYS A 23 -3.35 -8.21 13.66
N GLY A 24 -4.57 -8.70 13.90
CA GLY A 24 -5.04 -9.14 15.22
C GLY A 24 -4.27 -10.36 15.72
N THR A 25 -4.16 -11.39 14.88
CA THR A 25 -3.43 -12.64 15.20
C THR A 25 -1.94 -12.58 14.88
N TRP A 26 -1.45 -11.48 14.31
CA TRP A 26 -0.02 -11.28 14.09
C TRP A 26 0.70 -11.03 15.42
N LEU A 27 1.61 -11.95 15.76
CA LEU A 27 2.45 -11.94 16.97
C LEU A 27 3.93 -11.91 16.56
N PRO A 28 4.45 -10.76 16.10
CA PRO A 28 5.86 -10.66 15.72
C PRO A 28 6.77 -10.78 16.95
N SER A 29 7.89 -11.46 16.79
CA SER A 29 9.00 -11.35 17.72
C SER A 29 9.55 -9.91 17.76
N PRO A 30 10.28 -9.52 18.81
CA PRO A 30 10.90 -8.19 18.86
C PRO A 30 11.81 -7.90 17.66
N ALA A 31 12.54 -8.91 17.17
CA ALA A 31 13.41 -8.76 16.01
C ALA A 31 12.62 -8.51 14.71
N GLU A 32 11.53 -9.26 14.49
CA GLU A 32 10.66 -9.08 13.32
C GLU A 32 9.97 -7.71 13.35
N TRP A 33 9.50 -7.28 14.52
CA TRP A 33 8.91 -5.95 14.68
C TRP A 33 9.92 -4.85 14.35
N LEU A 34 11.12 -4.92 14.89
CA LEU A 34 12.18 -3.93 14.62
C LEU A 34 12.57 -3.92 13.14
N LEU A 35 12.65 -5.10 12.50
CA LEU A 35 12.92 -5.20 11.06
C LEU A 35 11.80 -4.55 10.23
N ALA A 36 10.54 -4.84 10.56
CA ALA A 36 9.38 -4.24 9.91
C ALA A 36 9.37 -2.71 10.04
N VAL A 37 9.64 -2.19 11.25
CA VAL A 37 9.73 -0.74 11.50
C VAL A 37 10.90 -0.09 10.76
N ARG A 38 12.02 -0.79 10.57
CA ARG A 38 13.16 -0.32 9.75
C ARG A 38 12.88 -0.33 8.26
N SER A 39 11.84 -1.03 7.82
CA SER A 39 11.51 -1.23 6.41
C SER A 39 10.54 -0.20 5.84
N ILE A 40 10.17 0.81 6.63
CA ILE A 40 9.25 1.90 6.26
C ILE A 40 9.93 3.27 6.34
N GLN A 41 9.29 4.29 5.76
CA GLN A 41 9.81 5.66 5.79
C GLN A 41 9.87 6.23 7.22
N PRO A 42 10.88 7.06 7.56
CA PRO A 42 11.08 7.58 8.92
C PRO A 42 9.85 8.28 9.51
N GLU A 43 9.17 9.11 8.73
CA GLU A 43 7.98 9.84 9.16
C GLU A 43 6.80 8.91 9.49
N GLU A 44 6.73 7.73 8.87
CA GLU A 44 5.71 6.73 9.18
C GLU A 44 6.09 5.91 10.41
N LYS A 45 7.38 5.67 10.64
CA LYS A 45 7.88 5.08 11.88
C LYS A 45 7.53 5.97 13.07
N GLU A 46 7.76 7.28 12.97
CA GLU A 46 7.41 8.24 14.02
C GLU A 46 5.92 8.23 14.32
N ARG A 47 5.08 8.28 13.28
CA ARG A 47 3.63 8.21 13.43
C ARG A 47 3.15 6.91 14.08
N ILE A 48 3.71 5.77 13.69
CA ILE A 48 3.36 4.48 14.28
C ILE A 48 3.77 4.44 15.76
N GLY A 49 4.89 5.09 16.11
CA GLY A 49 5.35 5.23 17.50
C GLY A 49 4.43 6.07 18.39
N GLN A 50 3.50 6.85 17.81
CA GLN A 50 2.54 7.67 18.57
C GLN A 50 1.27 6.91 18.99
N PHE A 51 1.04 5.68 18.48
CA PHE A 51 -0.12 4.90 18.89
C PHE A 51 0.02 4.42 20.33
N VAL A 52 -1.05 4.62 21.11
CA VAL A 52 -1.13 4.16 22.50
C VAL A 52 -1.31 2.64 22.57
N PHE A 53 -2.09 2.06 21.64
CA PHE A 53 -2.40 0.64 21.63
C PHE A 53 -1.59 -0.11 20.56
N ALA A 54 -0.97 -1.21 20.98
CA ALA A 54 -0.17 -2.07 20.09
C ALA A 54 -0.98 -2.58 18.88
N ARG A 55 -2.28 -2.84 19.03
CA ARG A 55 -3.14 -3.26 17.92
C ARG A 55 -3.20 -2.24 16.79
N ASP A 56 -3.24 -0.95 17.13
CA ASP A 56 -3.34 0.14 16.16
C ASP A 56 -1.99 0.34 15.47
N ALA A 57 -0.90 0.25 16.23
CA ALA A 57 0.45 0.24 15.69
C ALA A 57 0.68 -0.94 14.71
N LYS A 58 0.24 -2.15 15.07
CA LYS A 58 0.31 -3.34 14.21
C LYS A 58 -0.48 -3.15 12.91
N ALA A 59 -1.72 -2.67 13.00
CA ALA A 59 -2.55 -2.43 11.82
C ALA A 59 -1.94 -1.37 10.90
N ALA A 60 -1.45 -0.26 11.46
CA ALA A 60 -0.79 0.80 10.71
C ALA A 60 0.50 0.30 10.03
N LEU A 61 1.34 -0.47 10.74
CA LEU A 61 2.57 -1.03 10.20
C LEU A 61 2.30 -2.04 9.09
N ALA A 62 1.38 -2.99 9.33
CA ALA A 62 0.95 -3.95 8.32
C ALA A 62 0.52 -3.24 7.03
N GLY A 63 -0.28 -2.18 7.19
CA GLY A 63 -0.74 -1.42 6.05
C GLY A 63 0.36 -0.71 5.28
N ARG A 64 1.37 -0.18 5.98
CA ARG A 64 2.55 0.41 5.33
C ARG A 64 3.36 -0.62 4.56
N LEU A 65 3.55 -1.80 5.10
CA LEU A 65 4.25 -2.88 4.42
C LEU A 65 3.48 -3.37 3.19
N MET A 66 2.16 -3.50 3.28
CA MET A 66 1.32 -3.89 2.14
C MET A 66 1.42 -2.89 0.98
N ILE A 67 1.40 -1.59 1.26
CA ILE A 67 1.56 -0.57 0.20
C ILE A 67 2.95 -0.66 -0.44
N ARG A 68 4.01 -0.82 0.35
CA ARG A 68 5.37 -0.94 -0.19
C ARG A 68 5.54 -2.21 -1.03
N LYS A 69 5.03 -3.35 -0.56
CA LYS A 69 5.00 -4.60 -1.33
C LYS A 69 4.26 -4.44 -2.65
N LEU A 70 3.08 -3.79 -2.63
CA LEU A 70 2.29 -3.52 -3.83
C LEU A 70 3.12 -2.75 -4.87
N VAL A 71 3.74 -1.65 -4.44
CA VAL A 71 4.54 -0.80 -5.32
C VAL A 71 5.78 -1.54 -5.83
N ALA A 72 6.47 -2.27 -4.95
CA ALA A 72 7.66 -3.04 -5.33
C ALA A 72 7.34 -4.10 -6.39
N GLU A 73 6.27 -4.88 -6.19
CA GLU A 73 5.96 -6.03 -7.03
C GLU A 73 5.19 -5.66 -8.29
N LYS A 74 4.29 -4.67 -8.23
CA LYS A 74 3.41 -4.32 -9.37
C LYS A 74 3.96 -3.21 -10.25
N LEU A 75 4.74 -2.30 -9.67
CA LEU A 75 5.36 -1.20 -10.40
C LEU A 75 6.86 -1.41 -10.64
N ASN A 76 7.44 -2.51 -10.13
CA ASN A 76 8.86 -2.85 -10.25
C ASN A 76 9.79 -1.74 -9.74
N ILE A 77 9.36 -0.99 -8.72
CA ILE A 77 10.17 0.04 -8.08
C ILE A 77 10.96 -0.61 -6.95
N PRO A 78 12.31 -0.50 -6.92
CA PRO A 78 13.11 -1.04 -5.84
C PRO A 78 12.63 -0.55 -4.47
N TRP A 79 12.61 -1.44 -3.47
CA TRP A 79 11.99 -1.16 -2.18
C TRP A 79 12.50 0.13 -1.54
N ASP A 80 13.79 0.41 -1.60
CA ASP A 80 14.47 1.60 -1.08
C ASP A 80 14.10 2.90 -1.82
N HIS A 81 13.70 2.81 -3.08
CA HIS A 81 13.30 3.95 -3.92
C HIS A 81 11.81 4.31 -3.81
N ILE A 82 11.02 3.52 -3.08
CA ILE A 82 9.57 3.77 -2.91
C ILE A 82 9.35 5.00 -2.03
N ARG A 83 8.80 6.06 -2.65
CA ARG A 83 8.40 7.31 -2.00
C ARG A 83 6.88 7.41 -1.91
N LEU A 84 6.37 7.25 -0.69
CA LEU A 84 4.97 7.49 -0.38
C LEU A 84 4.82 8.88 0.24
N GLN A 85 3.77 9.58 -0.14
CA GLN A 85 3.35 10.84 0.43
C GLN A 85 1.97 10.69 1.05
N ARG A 86 1.45 11.76 1.67
CA ARG A 86 0.06 11.84 2.09
C ARG A 86 -0.59 13.10 1.55
N THR A 87 -1.88 13.01 1.26
CA THR A 87 -2.69 14.18 0.95
C THR A 87 -2.88 15.03 2.21
N SER A 88 -3.41 16.25 2.06
CA SER A 88 -3.81 17.12 3.18
C SER A 88 -4.84 16.47 4.12
N LYS A 89 -5.67 15.55 3.59
CA LYS A 89 -6.61 14.72 4.35
C LYS A 89 -5.95 13.48 4.99
N GLY A 90 -4.65 13.28 4.81
CA GLY A 90 -3.90 12.16 5.37
C GLY A 90 -3.94 10.86 4.57
N LYS A 91 -4.56 10.81 3.38
CA LYS A 91 -4.59 9.58 2.55
C LYS A 91 -3.19 9.30 1.98
N PRO A 92 -2.62 8.09 2.13
CA PRO A 92 -1.35 7.75 1.52
C PRO A 92 -1.47 7.69 -0.02
N ILE A 93 -0.48 8.25 -0.72
CA ILE A 93 -0.40 8.28 -2.18
C ILE A 93 1.04 7.97 -2.62
N LEU A 94 1.20 7.45 -3.84
CA LEU A 94 2.52 7.33 -4.47
C LEU A 94 2.98 8.71 -4.94
N ALA A 95 4.26 9.05 -4.73
CA ALA A 95 4.79 10.33 -5.16
C ALA A 95 4.82 10.45 -6.69
N LYS A 96 4.48 11.64 -7.22
CA LYS A 96 4.33 11.89 -8.67
C LYS A 96 5.66 11.82 -9.45
N ASP A 97 6.78 12.00 -8.78
CA ASP A 97 8.14 11.90 -9.34
C ASP A 97 8.58 10.44 -9.57
N THR A 98 7.77 9.47 -9.15
CA THR A 98 8.07 8.05 -9.30
C THR A 98 7.78 7.60 -10.73
N LEU A 99 8.71 6.85 -11.34
CA LEU A 99 8.52 6.25 -12.65
C LEU A 99 7.40 5.19 -12.58
N ASN A 100 6.18 5.59 -12.90
CA ASN A 100 5.00 4.75 -12.85
C ASN A 100 4.39 4.64 -14.25
N PRO A 101 4.34 3.43 -14.85
CA PRO A 101 3.76 3.23 -16.19
C PRO A 101 2.22 3.35 -16.21
N TYR A 102 1.54 3.39 -15.05
CA TYR A 102 0.09 3.46 -14.93
C TYR A 102 -0.34 4.85 -14.44
N PRO A 103 -0.77 5.77 -15.34
CA PRO A 103 -1.04 7.16 -14.98
C PRO A 103 -2.17 7.32 -13.95
N ASN A 104 -3.12 6.37 -13.94
CA ASN A 104 -4.29 6.38 -13.05
C ASN A 104 -4.14 5.38 -11.89
N PHE A 105 -2.94 4.84 -11.66
CA PHE A 105 -2.71 3.90 -10.57
C PHE A 105 -3.09 4.52 -9.24
N ASN A 106 -3.88 3.78 -8.48
CA ASN A 106 -4.30 4.21 -7.17
C ASN A 106 -4.55 3.00 -6.28
N PHE A 107 -4.47 3.24 -4.99
CA PHE A 107 -4.71 2.24 -3.97
C PHE A 107 -5.50 2.83 -2.81
N ASN A 108 -6.15 1.94 -2.07
CA ASN A 108 -6.83 2.26 -0.84
C ASN A 108 -6.45 1.22 0.23
N ILE A 109 -6.40 1.68 1.47
CA ILE A 109 -6.10 0.86 2.62
C ILE A 109 -7.08 1.18 3.74
N SER A 110 -7.57 0.13 4.39
CA SER A 110 -8.43 0.23 5.57
C SER A 110 -8.04 -0.83 6.58
N HIS A 111 -8.32 -0.55 7.85
CA HIS A 111 -8.17 -1.53 8.92
C HIS A 111 -9.39 -1.47 9.85
N GLN A 112 -9.91 -2.62 10.24
CA GLN A 112 -11.00 -2.72 11.21
C GLN A 112 -10.94 -4.07 11.92
N GLY A 113 -11.06 -4.04 13.25
CA GLY A 113 -10.89 -5.25 14.06
C GLY A 113 -9.50 -5.85 13.83
N ASP A 114 -9.47 -7.12 13.43
CA ASP A 114 -8.23 -7.90 13.31
C ASP A 114 -7.59 -7.85 11.93
N TYR A 115 -8.17 -7.14 10.96
CA TYR A 115 -7.70 -7.14 9.59
C TYR A 115 -7.28 -5.75 9.10
N THR A 116 -6.20 -5.73 8.35
CA THR A 116 -5.82 -4.65 7.45
C THR A 116 -5.99 -5.13 6.02
N VAL A 117 -6.72 -4.38 5.19
CA VAL A 117 -6.98 -4.74 3.80
C VAL A 117 -6.46 -3.65 2.88
N LEU A 118 -5.87 -4.08 1.77
CA LEU A 118 -5.38 -3.22 0.72
C LEU A 118 -6.06 -3.59 -0.59
N ALA A 119 -6.32 -2.57 -1.40
CA ALA A 119 -6.65 -2.79 -2.78
C ALA A 119 -6.04 -1.73 -3.68
N ALA A 120 -5.79 -2.12 -4.92
CA ALA A 120 -5.21 -1.26 -5.92
C ALA A 120 -5.75 -1.62 -7.31
N GLU A 121 -5.76 -0.62 -8.18
CA GLU A 121 -6.12 -0.77 -9.59
C GLU A 121 -5.14 0.04 -10.44
N PRO A 122 -4.82 -0.43 -11.65
CA PRO A 122 -3.96 0.27 -12.60
C PRO A 122 -4.64 1.51 -13.19
N GLU A 123 -5.97 1.47 -13.37
CA GLU A 123 -6.73 2.48 -14.10
C GLU A 123 -8.01 2.93 -13.40
N LEU A 124 -8.75 2.00 -12.80
CA LEU A 124 -10.02 2.28 -12.12
C LEU A 124 -9.78 2.97 -10.77
N GLN A 125 -10.66 3.89 -10.38
CA GLN A 125 -10.54 4.54 -9.08
C GLN A 125 -11.01 3.62 -7.93
N VAL A 126 -10.09 3.24 -7.05
CA VAL A 126 -10.35 2.44 -5.84
C VAL A 126 -10.67 3.34 -4.65
N GLY A 127 -11.87 3.14 -4.11
CA GLY A 127 -12.30 3.73 -2.85
C GLY A 127 -12.40 5.25 -2.94
N THR A 128 -13.54 5.71 -3.47
CA THR A 128 -14.11 7.01 -3.13
C THR A 128 -14.74 6.93 -1.74
N GLU A 129 -14.47 7.93 -0.92
CA GLU A 129 -15.01 8.06 0.43
C GLU A 129 -16.55 8.20 0.41
N ARG A 130 -17.29 7.09 0.44
CA ARG A 130 -18.66 7.12 0.99
C ARG A 130 -18.57 6.55 2.40
N LYS A 131 -18.52 7.45 3.40
CA LYS A 131 -18.67 7.07 4.81
C LYS A 131 -19.97 6.30 4.96
N LEU A 132 -19.90 4.98 4.94
CA LEU A 132 -20.96 4.10 5.41
C LEU A 132 -20.61 3.66 6.83
N HIS A 133 -21.65 3.55 7.63
CA HIS A 133 -21.63 3.31 9.06
C HIS A 133 -20.56 2.30 9.50
N LYS A 134 -19.94 2.58 10.65
CA LYS A 134 -18.85 1.86 11.35
C LYS A 134 -19.05 0.35 11.60
N SER A 135 -20.03 -0.33 11.02
CA SER A 135 -20.40 -1.69 11.40
C SER A 135 -20.06 -2.80 10.40
N HIS A 136 -19.81 -2.52 9.12
CA HIS A 136 -19.56 -3.60 8.16
C HIS A 136 -18.54 -3.18 7.10
N TRP A 137 -17.52 -4.02 6.89
CA TRP A 137 -16.58 -3.92 5.78
C TRP A 137 -17.35 -3.85 4.46
N CYS A 138 -17.60 -2.64 3.95
CA CYS A 138 -18.38 -2.44 2.73
C CYS A 138 -17.44 -2.12 1.57
N TRP A 139 -16.95 -3.20 0.94
CA TRP A 139 -16.54 -3.18 -0.46
C TRP A 139 -17.81 -3.14 -1.32
N THR A 140 -18.26 -1.97 -1.74
CA THR A 140 -19.17 -1.86 -2.89
C THR A 140 -18.42 -1.11 -3.98
N GLY A 141 -18.06 -1.83 -5.05
CA GLY A 141 -17.48 -1.20 -6.24
C GLY A 141 -16.63 -2.15 -7.08
N ILE A 142 -17.29 -3.01 -7.86
CA ILE A 142 -17.24 -2.85 -9.32
C ILE A 142 -18.22 -1.71 -9.63
#